data_AF-A0A840VP91-F1
#
_entry.id   AF-A0A840VP91-F1
#
_cell.length_a   1.000
_cell.length_b   1.000
_cell.length_c   1.000
_cell.angle_alpha   90.00
_cell.angle_beta   90.00
_cell.angle_gamma   90.00
#
_symmetry.space_group_name_H-M   'P 1'
#
loop_
_entity.id
_entity.type
_entity.pdbx_description
1 polymer ?
#
loop_
_entity_poly.entity_id
_entity_poly.type
_entity_poly.pdbx_seq_one_letter_code
_entity_poly.pdbx_strand_id
1 'polypeptide(L)'
;MTPFGEKLRQLREARGVTQREMAAALEISAAYLSALEHGRRGAPSAGLIHQICQYFGLIWDDADELTALAKFSRPRLKLNASGLTPAQTVLANRLARELRHLDIQTVEKMQALLDAARPVTPPARPPRARTRAKAAG
;
A
#
# COMPACT_ATOMS: atom_id res chain seq x y z
N MET A 1 -1.66 2.59 -10.54
CA MET A 1 -2.48 3.20 -9.48
C MET A 1 -2.38 2.32 -8.23
N THR A 2 -2.49 2.84 -7.01
CA THR A 2 -2.61 2.00 -5.81
C THR A 2 -4.10 1.78 -5.49
N PRO A 3 -4.49 0.69 -4.81
CA PRO A 3 -5.89 0.45 -4.46
C PRO A 3 -6.51 1.60 -3.65
N PHE A 4 -5.74 2.22 -2.75
CA PHE A 4 -6.20 3.42 -2.03
C PHE A 4 -6.42 4.62 -2.96
N GLY A 5 -5.48 4.88 -3.87
CA GLY A 5 -5.58 6.02 -4.79
C GLY A 5 -6.78 5.89 -5.73
N GLU A 6 -7.06 4.66 -6.16
CA GLU A 6 -8.24 4.31 -6.94
C GLU A 6 -9.54 4.58 -6.19
N LYS A 7 -9.70 4.02 -4.98
CA LYS A 7 -10.88 4.25 -4.14
C LYS A 7 -11.06 5.74 -3.83
N LEU A 8 -9.99 6.45 -3.51
CA LEU A 8 -10.02 7.88 -3.22
C LEU A 8 -10.53 8.70 -4.43
N ARG A 9 -10.03 8.35 -5.63
CA ARG A 9 -10.47 8.98 -6.88
C ARG A 9 -11.94 8.68 -7.16
N GLN A 10 -12.39 7.45 -6.96
CA GLN A 10 -13.80 7.06 -7.12
C GLN A 10 -14.72 7.84 -6.18
N LEU A 11 -14.36 7.95 -4.90
CA LEU A 11 -15.11 8.75 -3.91
C LEU A 11 -15.20 10.23 -4.32
N ARG A 12 -14.09 10.79 -4.80
CA ARG A 12 -14.04 12.17 -5.28
C ARG A 12 -14.95 12.38 -6.49
N GLU A 13 -14.86 11.51 -7.48
CA GLU A 13 -15.66 11.57 -8.71
C GLU A 13 -17.16 11.36 -8.42
N ALA A 14 -17.51 10.44 -7.53
CA ALA A 14 -18.89 10.21 -7.08
C ALA A 14 -19.49 11.44 -6.38
N ARG A 15 -18.68 12.21 -5.67
CA ARG A 15 -19.10 13.48 -5.04
C ARG A 15 -19.09 14.67 -6.01
N GLY A 16 -18.59 14.51 -7.23
CA GLY A 16 -18.54 15.56 -8.25
C GLY A 16 -17.60 16.73 -7.92
N VAL A 17 -16.63 16.54 -7.02
CA VAL A 17 -15.70 17.60 -6.61
C VAL A 17 -14.37 17.53 -7.36
N THR A 18 -13.78 18.70 -7.59
CA THR A 18 -12.45 18.81 -8.20
C THR A 18 -11.36 18.41 -7.20
N GLN A 19 -10.18 18.02 -7.72
CA GLN A 19 -9.01 17.79 -6.86
C GLN A 19 -8.65 19.03 -6.03
N ARG A 20 -8.84 20.24 -6.58
CA ARG A 20 -8.51 21.48 -5.87
C ARG A 20 -9.43 21.72 -4.67
N GLU A 21 -10.73 21.50 -4.82
CA GLU A 21 -11.71 21.64 -3.74
C GLU A 21 -11.51 20.61 -2.64
N MET A 22 -11.33 19.34 -3.03
CA MET A 22 -11.07 18.27 -2.06
C MET A 22 -9.74 18.49 -1.32
N ALA A 23 -8.68 18.91 -2.03
CA ALA A 23 -7.40 19.20 -1.40
C ALA A 23 -7.51 20.34 -0.39
N ALA A 24 -8.26 21.40 -0.72
CA ALA A 24 -8.53 22.50 0.21
C ALA A 24 -9.31 22.04 1.45
N ALA A 25 -10.36 21.23 1.27
CA ALA A 25 -11.16 20.70 2.38
C ALA A 25 -10.39 19.73 3.29
N LEU A 26 -9.43 19.01 2.72
CA LEU A 26 -8.53 18.11 3.45
C LEU A 26 -7.26 18.81 3.96
N GLU A 27 -7.13 20.13 3.76
CA GLU A 27 -5.96 20.92 4.17
C GLU A 27 -4.62 20.35 3.65
N ILE A 28 -4.63 19.80 2.43
CA ILE A 28 -3.44 19.28 1.74
C ILE A 28 -3.22 20.00 0.42
N SER A 29 -2.03 19.84 -0.17
CA SER A 29 -1.79 20.38 -1.51
C SER A 29 -2.50 19.56 -2.59
N ALA A 30 -2.98 20.23 -3.64
CA ALA A 30 -3.54 19.55 -4.81
C ALA A 30 -2.54 18.59 -5.48
N ALA A 31 -1.25 18.94 -5.45
CA ALA A 31 -0.18 18.07 -5.93
C ALA A 31 -0.06 16.78 -5.10
N TYR A 32 -0.22 16.86 -3.77
CA TYR A 32 -0.21 15.70 -2.90
C TYR A 32 -1.43 14.81 -3.10
N LEU A 33 -2.63 15.40 -3.21
CA LEU A 33 -3.86 14.65 -3.53
C LEU A 33 -3.74 13.93 -4.88
N SER A 34 -3.29 14.63 -5.91
CA SER A 34 -3.04 14.03 -7.23
C SER A 34 -2.01 12.90 -7.14
N ALA A 35 -0.93 13.06 -6.37
CA ALA A 35 0.04 12.00 -6.17
C ALA A 35 -0.54 10.78 -5.44
N LEU A 36 -1.47 10.96 -4.50
CA LEU A 36 -2.20 9.88 -3.85
C LEU A 36 -3.10 9.14 -4.84
N GLU A 37 -3.96 9.85 -5.57
CA GLU A 37 -4.91 9.26 -6.53
C GLU A 37 -4.21 8.44 -7.61
N HIS A 38 -3.06 8.92 -8.10
CA HIS A 38 -2.30 8.22 -9.13
C HIS A 38 -1.35 7.13 -8.58
N GLY A 39 -1.33 6.91 -7.27
CA GLY A 39 -0.43 5.95 -6.62
C GLY A 39 1.05 6.32 -6.76
N ARG A 40 1.37 7.61 -6.84
CA ARG A 40 2.76 8.13 -6.82
C ARG A 40 3.24 8.40 -5.39
N ARG A 41 2.32 8.42 -4.42
CA ARG A 41 2.61 8.51 -2.99
C ARG A 41 2.21 7.22 -2.27
N GLY A 42 2.95 6.89 -1.21
CA GLY A 42 2.60 5.79 -0.31
C GLY A 42 1.39 6.12 0.56
N ALA A 43 1.02 5.17 1.41
CA ALA A 43 -0.06 5.30 2.38
C ALA A 43 -0.02 6.66 3.12
N PRO A 44 -1.14 7.39 3.19
CA PRO A 44 -1.25 8.60 4.00
C PRO A 44 -1.14 8.29 5.50
N SER A 45 -0.98 9.32 6.32
CA SER A 45 -0.97 9.18 7.78
C SER A 45 -2.35 8.73 8.29
N ALA A 46 -2.39 8.09 9.46
CA ALA A 46 -3.66 7.70 10.09
C ALA A 46 -4.60 8.89 10.30
N GLY A 47 -4.06 10.06 10.67
CA GLY A 47 -4.85 11.29 10.82
C GLY A 47 -5.50 11.74 9.51
N LEU A 48 -4.75 11.69 8.39
CA LEU A 48 -5.31 12.04 7.09
C LEU A 48 -6.33 11.00 6.60
N ILE A 49 -6.15 9.70 6.89
CA ILE A 49 -7.16 8.68 6.59
C ILE A 49 -8.46 8.99 7.34
N HIS A 50 -8.37 9.30 8.63
CA HIS A 50 -9.52 9.68 9.43
C HIS A 50 -10.23 10.91 8.88
N GLN A 51 -9.48 11.95 8.50
CA GLN A 51 -10.02 13.17 7.88
C GLN A 51 -10.71 12.88 6.55
N ILE A 52 -10.17 11.98 5.73
CA ILE A 52 -10.81 11.52 4.49
C ILE A 52 -12.13 10.79 4.78
N CYS A 53 -12.14 9.89 5.77
CA CYS A 53 -13.37 9.21 6.19
C CYS A 53 -14.44 10.22 6.63
N GLN A 54 -14.06 11.20 7.46
CA GLN A 54 -14.96 12.27 7.90
C GLN A 54 -15.47 13.10 6.72
N TYR A 55 -14.59 13.50 5.80
CA TYR A 55 -14.96 14.30 4.62
C TYR A 55 -16.02 13.60 3.76
N PHE A 56 -15.88 12.29 3.53
CA PHE A 56 -16.83 11.51 2.75
C PHE A 56 -17.98 10.91 3.55
N GLY A 57 -18.00 11.06 4.88
CA GLY A 57 -19.03 10.47 5.74
C GLY A 57 -18.95 8.93 5.80
N LEU A 58 -17.76 8.35 5.59
CA LEU A 58 -17.57 6.90 5.63
C LEU A 58 -17.64 6.42 7.08
N ILE A 59 -18.45 5.39 7.31
CA ILE A 59 -18.68 4.78 8.63
C ILE A 59 -18.48 3.27 8.55
N TRP A 60 -18.22 2.63 9.70
CA TRP A 60 -18.12 1.18 9.82
C TRP A 60 -17.21 0.54 8.75
N ASP A 61 -17.77 -0.34 7.93
CA ASP A 61 -17.07 -1.14 6.94
C ASP A 61 -16.35 -0.29 5.88
N ASP A 62 -16.92 0.85 5.48
CA ASP A 62 -16.29 1.72 4.47
C ASP A 62 -15.00 2.36 4.99
N ALA A 63 -14.99 2.74 6.27
CA ALA A 63 -13.81 3.31 6.91
C ALA A 63 -12.72 2.25 7.13
N ASP A 64 -13.13 1.03 7.49
CA ASP A 64 -12.23 -0.11 7.63
C ASP A 64 -11.65 -0.55 6.29
N GLU A 65 -12.46 -0.58 5.22
CA GLU A 65 -12.03 -0.84 3.85
C GLU A 65 -10.97 0.18 3.43
N LEU A 66 -11.26 1.48 3.55
CA LEU A 66 -10.32 2.53 3.15
C LEU A 66 -9.00 2.44 3.93
N THR A 67 -9.08 2.14 5.22
CA THR A 67 -7.90 1.92 6.08
C THR A 67 -7.11 0.69 5.65
N ALA A 68 -7.77 -0.40 5.27
CA ALA A 68 -7.13 -1.59 4.74
C ALA A 68 -6.42 -1.30 3.41
N LEU A 69 -7.09 -0.63 2.46
CA LEU A 69 -6.51 -0.24 1.17
C LEU A 69 -5.27 0.65 1.34
N ALA A 70 -5.26 1.54 2.33
CA ALA A 70 -4.10 2.35 2.66
C ALA A 70 -2.90 1.47 3.06
N LYS A 71 -3.10 0.39 3.85
CA LYS A 71 -2.02 -0.53 4.26
C LYS A 71 -1.35 -1.22 3.06
N PHE A 72 -2.12 -1.54 2.03
CA PHE A 72 -1.62 -2.17 0.79
C PHE A 72 -1.05 -1.17 -0.22
N SER A 73 -1.21 0.13 0.03
CA SER A 73 -0.77 1.20 -0.88
C SER A 73 0.70 1.54 -0.68
N ARG A 74 1.56 0.67 -1.21
CA ARG A 74 3.02 0.84 -1.27
C ARG A 74 3.47 0.88 -2.72
N PRO A 75 3.61 2.07 -3.34
CA PRO A 75 3.87 2.18 -4.77
C PRO A 75 5.25 1.67 -5.17
N ARG A 76 6.18 1.56 -4.20
CA ARG A 76 7.45 0.88 -4.37
C ARG A 76 7.45 -0.36 -3.47
N LEU A 77 7.36 -1.53 -4.09
CA LEU A 77 7.50 -2.82 -3.41
C LEU A 77 8.98 -3.03 -3.09
N LYS A 78 9.31 -3.14 -1.80
CA LYS A 78 10.64 -3.57 -1.33
C LYS A 78 10.50 -4.99 -0.79
N LEU A 79 11.18 -5.94 -1.44
CA LEU A 79 11.30 -7.32 -0.95
C LEU A 79 12.66 -7.48 -0.27
N ASN A 80 12.68 -8.04 0.94
CA ASN A 80 13.92 -8.43 1.59
C ASN A 80 14.26 -9.87 1.17
N ALA A 81 15.33 -10.03 0.39
CA ALA A 81 15.78 -11.33 -0.08
C ALA A 81 16.66 -12.08 0.95
N SER A 82 17.09 -11.42 2.04
CA SER A 82 17.87 -12.06 3.08
C SER A 82 17.05 -13.15 3.79
N GLY A 83 17.58 -14.37 3.82
CA GLY A 83 16.92 -15.52 4.44
C GLY A 83 15.91 -16.25 3.56
N LEU A 84 15.77 -15.87 2.28
CA LEU A 84 14.99 -16.64 1.31
C LEU A 84 15.76 -17.90 0.87
N THR A 85 15.04 -18.99 0.67
CA THR A 85 15.58 -20.17 -0.04
C THR A 85 15.86 -19.84 -1.52
N PRO A 86 16.69 -20.63 -2.22
CA PRO A 86 16.91 -20.44 -3.66
C PRO A 86 15.62 -20.43 -4.47
N ALA A 87 14.68 -21.33 -4.19
CA ALA A 87 13.39 -21.41 -4.87
C ALA A 87 12.53 -20.14 -4.65
N GLN A 88 12.49 -19.63 -3.41
CA GLN A 88 11.78 -18.38 -3.10
C GLN A 88 12.41 -17.16 -3.79
N THR A 89 13.74 -17.12 -3.88
CA THR A 89 14.47 -16.06 -4.58
C THR A 89 14.15 -16.07 -6.09
N VAL A 90 14.13 -17.26 -6.72
CA VAL A 90 13.76 -17.40 -8.14
C VAL A 90 12.34 -16.92 -8.39
N LEU A 91 11.39 -17.32 -7.53
CA LEU A 91 10.00 -16.86 -7.63
C LEU A 91 9.90 -15.33 -7.52
N ALA A 92 10.55 -14.73 -6.52
CA ALA A 92 10.54 -13.28 -6.31
C ALA A 92 11.10 -12.52 -7.53
N ASN A 93 12.22 -12.97 -8.09
CA ASN A 93 12.82 -12.37 -9.27
C ASN A 93 11.94 -12.49 -10.52
N ARG A 94 11.31 -13.66 -10.72
CA ARG A 94 10.38 -13.88 -11.82
C ARG A 94 9.18 -12.93 -11.72
N LEU A 95 8.59 -12.83 -10.52
CA LEU A 95 7.51 -11.90 -10.26
C LEU A 95 7.90 -10.45 -10.55
N ALA A 96 9.06 -10.02 -10.07
CA ALA A 96 9.55 -8.65 -10.31
C ALA A 96 9.66 -8.31 -11.81
N ARG A 97 9.99 -9.30 -12.65
CA ARG A 97 10.12 -9.13 -14.10
C ARG A 97 8.78 -9.20 -14.84
N GLU A 98 7.89 -10.10 -14.44
CA GLU A 98 6.69 -10.45 -15.23
C GLU A 98 5.42 -9.74 -14.75
N LEU A 99 5.36 -9.22 -13.51
CA LEU A 99 4.14 -8.71 -12.87
C LEU A 99 3.37 -7.68 -13.73
N ARG A 100 4.06 -6.82 -14.49
CA ARG A 100 3.43 -5.79 -15.34
C ARG A 100 2.73 -6.34 -16.59
N HIS A 101 2.98 -7.60 -16.94
CA HIS A 101 2.51 -8.24 -18.16
C HIS A 101 1.51 -9.37 -17.88
N LEU A 102 1.21 -9.64 -16.61
CA LEU A 102 0.22 -10.63 -16.24
C LEU A 102 -1.20 -10.10 -16.54
N ASP A 103 -2.05 -10.96 -17.07
CA ASP A 103 -3.47 -10.67 -17.20
C ASP A 103 -4.19 -10.76 -15.83
N ILE A 104 -5.41 -10.24 -15.80
CA ILE A 104 -6.21 -10.17 -14.57
C ILE A 104 -6.52 -11.56 -14.00
N GLN A 105 -6.85 -12.52 -14.86
CA GLN A 105 -7.18 -13.89 -14.44
C GLN A 105 -5.98 -14.59 -13.78
N THR A 106 -4.78 -14.36 -14.27
CA THR A 106 -3.54 -14.89 -13.68
C THR A 106 -3.27 -14.24 -12.34
N VAL A 107 -3.42 -12.92 -12.23
CA VAL A 107 -3.26 -12.20 -10.97
C VAL A 107 -4.23 -12.73 -9.90
N GLU A 108 -5.51 -12.91 -10.25
CA GLU A 108 -6.53 -13.46 -9.35
C GLU A 108 -6.20 -14.88 -8.88
N LYS A 109 -5.78 -15.76 -9.80
CA LYS A 109 -5.34 -17.12 -9.45
C LYS A 109 -4.14 -17.10 -8.50
N MET A 110 -3.18 -16.21 -8.72
CA MET A 110 -2.02 -16.06 -7.84
C MET A 110 -2.40 -15.54 -6.46
N GLN A 111 -3.35 -14.58 -6.37
CA GLN A 111 -3.89 -14.12 -5.09
C GLN A 111 -4.57 -15.25 -4.33
N ALA A 112 -5.46 -16.00 -4.99
CA ALA A 112 -6.15 -17.14 -4.37
C ALA A 112 -5.17 -18.22 -3.87
N LEU A 113 -4.10 -18.50 -4.63
CA LEU A 113 -3.03 -19.42 -4.19
C LEU A 113 -2.30 -18.92 -2.94
N LEU A 114 -2.05 -17.61 -2.83
CA LEU A 114 -1.39 -17.01 -1.67
C LEU A 114 -2.31 -16.99 -0.44
N ASP A 115 -3.61 -16.71 -0.63
CA ASP A 115 -4.60 -16.69 0.45
C ASP A 115 -4.82 -18.08 1.06
N ALA A 116 -4.77 -19.13 0.22
CA ALA A 116 -4.88 -20.52 0.65
C ALA A 116 -3.58 -21.10 1.26
N ALA A 117 -2.43 -20.47 1.01
CA ALA A 117 -1.15 -20.98 1.46
C ALA A 117 -0.99 -20.83 2.98
N ARG A 118 -0.73 -21.95 3.68
CA ARG A 118 -0.29 -21.88 5.08
C ARG A 118 1.17 -21.40 5.14
N PRO A 119 1.52 -20.43 6.00
CA PRO A 119 2.90 -19.98 6.12
C PRO A 119 3.78 -21.14 6.62
N VAL A 120 4.75 -21.53 5.80
CA VAL A 120 5.77 -22.51 6.17
C VAL A 120 6.83 -21.76 7.00
N THR A 121 6.61 -21.66 8.31
CA THR A 121 7.49 -21.06 9.34
C THR A 121 7.39 -19.52 9.47
N PRO A 122 7.33 -18.96 10.71
CA PRO A 122 7.42 -17.52 10.88
C PRO A 122 8.79 -17.00 10.40
N PRO A 123 8.86 -15.82 9.77
CA PRO A 123 10.13 -15.24 9.36
C PRO A 123 11.02 -15.10 10.60
N ALA A 124 12.24 -15.64 10.53
CA ALA A 124 13.24 -15.43 11.56
C ALA A 124 13.36 -13.93 11.82
N ARG A 125 13.07 -13.50 13.06
CA ARG A 125 13.20 -12.09 13.45
C ARG A 125 14.58 -11.61 13.02
N PRO A 126 14.69 -10.48 12.28
CA PRO A 126 16.01 -9.95 11.96
C PRO A 126 16.76 -9.72 13.27
N PRO A 127 18.07 -10.02 13.33
CA PRO A 127 18.84 -9.75 14.53
C PRO A 127 18.72 -8.26 14.83
N ARG A 128 18.30 -7.92 16.06
CA ARG A 128 18.24 -6.53 16.52
C ARG A 128 19.61 -5.91 16.24
N ALA A 129 19.63 -4.81 15.48
CA ALA A 129 20.85 -4.05 15.26
C ALA A 129 21.47 -3.75 16.63
N ARG A 130 22.67 -4.27 16.89
CA ARG A 130 23.46 -3.89 18.05
C ARG A 130 23.69 -2.38 17.91
N THR A 131 23.04 -1.60 18.76
CA THR A 131 23.40 -0.20 19.01
C THR A 131 24.90 -0.18 19.30
N ARG A 132 25.68 0.35 18.35
CA ARG A 132 27.08 0.70 18.60
C ARG A 132 27.06 1.74 19.71
N ALA A 133 27.50 1.35 20.89
CA ALA A 133 27.83 2.29 21.95
C ALA A 133 28.86 3.27 21.38
N LYS A 134 28.59 4.57 21.51
CA LYS A 134 29.59 5.63 21.34
C LYS A 134 30.78 5.30 22.24
N ALA A 135 31.94 5.05 21.65
CA ALA A 135 33.20 5.20 22.36
C ALA A 135 33.46 6.71 22.44
N ALA A 136 33.47 7.23 23.67
CA ALA A 136 34.04 8.52 23.99
C ALA A 136 35.57 8.44 23.82
N GLY A 137 36.13 9.48 23.23
CA GLY A 137 37.55 9.75 23.05
C GLY A 137 37.69 11.16 22.53
#